data_AF-A0A1D6MER2-F1
#
_entry.id   AF-A0A1D6MER2-F1
#
_cell.length_a   1.000
_cell.length_b   1.000
_cell.length_c   1.000
_cell.angle_alpha   90.00
_cell.angle_beta   90.00
_cell.angle_gamma   90.00
#
_symmetry.space_group_name_H-M   'P 1'
#
loop_
_entity.id
_entity.type
_entity.pdbx_description
1 polymer ?
#
loop_
_entity_poly.entity_id
_entity_poly.type
_entity_poly.pdbx_seq_one_letter_code
_entity_poly.pdbx_strand_id
1 'polypeptide(L)'
;MLLDGWLLNLVRICGFVEDSVASWTLTNLLHSPNEKLQVSAADFWDGILSLDEAGEPLVNLGYFPSYSVLKRAMLSYGYLFDTSGTKASISGSTAAGGPDDSLPHNIIAWLRVVSACCKIRKVHSIFSPSEAEELLAIAISLFLDRRLEGLLLVLGDCLNSLILYFNTSEWETSCVMVAESIAQRVTLDLNCLRVVDCITGTNKRSKILRSQVALQLLKISFGLKVANVEKILKLVTSINVKEKECDFFRLYVYLVLMDNLLFSSDAFRDKTGMVDAWRNYLRNCSTQIGCTDWRFYAPKARNKASYLLQGSILKKSSGDGKSCVR
;
A
#
# COMPACT_ATOMS: atom_id res chain seq x y z
N MET A 1 -35.65 7.19 8.53
CA MET A 1 -35.28 5.77 8.70
C MET A 1 -33.77 5.55 8.67
N LEU A 2 -33.06 5.79 7.56
CA LEU A 2 -31.59 5.64 7.53
C LEU A 2 -30.89 6.71 8.38
N LEU A 3 -31.23 7.99 8.18
CA LEU A 3 -30.63 9.12 8.93
C LEU A 3 -30.77 9.01 10.45
N ASP A 4 -31.87 8.41 10.88
CA ASP A 4 -32.24 8.29 12.29
C ASP A 4 -31.75 6.97 12.91
N GLY A 5 -30.99 6.15 12.17
CA GLY A 5 -30.47 4.85 12.62
C GLY A 5 -31.51 3.72 12.71
N TRP A 6 -32.81 4.03 12.60
CA TRP A 6 -33.90 3.04 12.68
C TRP A 6 -33.78 1.90 11.68
N LEU A 7 -33.23 2.14 10.49
CA LEU A 7 -33.03 1.08 9.49
C LEU A 7 -32.06 0.00 9.98
N LEU A 8 -30.94 0.39 10.61
CA LEU A 8 -29.97 -0.56 11.16
C LEU A 8 -30.60 -1.38 12.30
N ASN A 9 -31.37 -0.73 13.18
CA ASN A 9 -32.05 -1.41 14.28
C ASN A 9 -33.07 -2.44 13.77
N LEU A 10 -33.86 -2.07 12.76
CA LEU A 10 -34.82 -3.00 12.14
C LEU A 10 -34.10 -4.21 11.55
N VAL A 11 -33.04 -3.98 10.78
CA VAL A 11 -32.23 -5.03 10.18
C VAL A 11 -31.65 -5.98 11.25
N ARG A 12 -31.16 -5.46 12.37
CA ARG A 12 -30.65 -6.28 13.47
C ARG A 12 -31.74 -7.13 14.13
N ILE A 13 -32.97 -6.63 14.22
CA ILE A 13 -34.11 -7.39 14.75
C ILE A 13 -34.55 -8.48 13.76
N CYS A 14 -34.61 -8.14 12.47
CA CYS A 14 -35.02 -9.07 11.42
C CYS A 14 -33.95 -10.10 11.05
N GLY A 15 -32.68 -9.80 11.33
CA GLY A 15 -31.53 -10.66 11.01
C GLY A 15 -31.18 -10.74 9.52
N PHE A 16 -31.79 -9.90 8.66
CA PHE A 16 -31.57 -9.93 7.22
C PHE A 16 -31.67 -8.53 6.58
N VAL A 17 -30.91 -8.30 5.49
CA VAL A 17 -31.01 -7.12 4.62
C VAL A 17 -31.38 -7.53 3.20
N GLU A 18 -32.48 -6.97 2.69
CA GLU A 18 -32.88 -7.12 1.29
C GLU A 18 -31.88 -6.44 0.33
N ASP A 19 -31.70 -7.04 -0.85
CA ASP A 19 -30.76 -6.57 -1.87
C ASP A 19 -30.99 -5.12 -2.29
N SER A 20 -32.27 -4.73 -2.43
CA SER A 20 -32.68 -3.38 -2.80
C SER A 20 -32.24 -2.36 -1.74
N VAL A 21 -32.39 -2.70 -0.46
CA VAL A 21 -32.01 -1.87 0.68
C VAL A 21 -30.49 -1.75 0.76
N ALA A 22 -29.77 -2.87 0.69
CA ALA A 22 -28.30 -2.87 0.72
C ALA A 22 -27.71 -2.09 -0.47
N SER A 23 -28.19 -2.35 -1.69
CA SER A 23 -27.72 -1.63 -2.89
C SER A 23 -28.02 -0.12 -2.80
N TRP A 24 -29.20 0.25 -2.31
CA TRP A 24 -29.57 1.65 -2.10
C TRP A 24 -28.68 2.33 -1.04
N THR A 25 -28.43 1.70 0.11
CA THR A 25 -27.54 2.28 1.14
C THR A 25 -26.10 2.37 0.65
N LEU A 26 -25.60 1.39 -0.11
CA LEU A 26 -24.27 1.44 -0.70
C LEU A 26 -24.12 2.59 -1.70
N THR A 27 -25.13 2.81 -2.54
CA THR A 27 -25.15 3.94 -3.48
C THR A 27 -25.11 5.26 -2.74
N ASN A 28 -25.87 5.40 -1.66
CA ASN A 28 -25.86 6.60 -0.83
C ASN A 28 -24.51 6.82 -0.15
N LEU A 29 -23.88 5.76 0.36
CA LEU A 29 -22.55 5.80 0.97
C LEU A 29 -21.49 6.31 -0.02
N LEU A 30 -21.51 5.81 -1.26
CA LEU A 30 -20.47 6.10 -2.25
C LEU A 30 -20.68 7.41 -3.01
N HIS A 31 -21.93 7.84 -3.22
CA HIS A 31 -22.27 8.86 -4.20
C HIS A 31 -23.23 9.96 -3.71
N SER A 32 -23.79 9.88 -2.50
CA SER A 32 -24.78 10.88 -2.07
C SER A 32 -24.15 12.26 -1.92
N PRO A 33 -24.76 13.34 -2.45
CA PRO A 33 -24.28 14.69 -2.18
C PRO A 33 -24.61 15.18 -0.75
N ASN A 34 -25.42 14.42 0.00
CA ASN A 34 -25.81 14.75 1.38
C ASN A 34 -24.88 14.03 2.36
N GLU A 35 -24.00 14.79 3.02
CA GLU A 35 -23.02 14.29 3.99
C GLU A 35 -23.67 13.51 5.14
N LYS A 36 -24.78 14.00 5.71
CA LYS A 36 -25.50 13.28 6.78
C LYS A 36 -25.98 11.92 6.30
N LEU A 37 -26.44 11.84 5.04
CA LEU A 37 -26.90 10.59 4.45
C LEU A 37 -25.73 9.64 4.15
N GLN A 38 -24.57 10.16 3.74
CA GLN A 38 -23.35 9.35 3.58
C GLN A 38 -22.89 8.78 4.92
N VAL A 39 -22.84 9.59 5.98
CA VAL A 39 -22.43 9.16 7.32
C VAL A 39 -23.37 8.08 7.84
N SER A 40 -24.69 8.28 7.79
CA SER A 40 -25.65 7.26 8.22
C SER A 40 -25.60 5.99 7.37
N ALA A 41 -25.30 6.10 6.07
CA ALA A 41 -25.08 4.93 5.22
C ALA A 41 -23.79 4.19 5.60
N ALA A 42 -22.72 4.91 5.95
CA ALA A 42 -21.47 4.32 6.43
C ALA A 42 -21.68 3.59 7.76
N ASP A 43 -22.38 4.20 8.71
CA ASP A 43 -22.72 3.57 10.00
C ASP A 43 -23.60 2.32 9.81
N PHE A 44 -24.53 2.37 8.85
CA PHE A 44 -25.33 1.21 8.47
C PHE A 44 -24.45 0.06 7.95
N TRP A 45 -23.54 0.35 7.00
CA TRP A 45 -22.64 -0.67 6.43
C TRP A 45 -21.63 -1.23 7.44
N ASP A 46 -21.11 -0.38 8.33
CA ASP A 46 -20.25 -0.82 9.44
C ASP A 46 -21.03 -1.75 10.39
N GLY A 47 -22.28 -1.41 10.69
CA GLY A 47 -23.14 -2.19 11.58
C GLY A 47 -23.56 -3.56 11.04
N ILE A 48 -23.76 -3.70 9.71
CA ILE A 48 -24.19 -4.98 9.10
C ILE A 48 -23.02 -5.88 8.67
N LEU A 49 -21.86 -5.31 8.37
CA LEU A 49 -20.64 -6.08 8.08
C LEU A 49 -19.81 -6.41 9.33
N SER A 50 -20.25 -5.95 10.50
CA SER A 50 -19.67 -6.33 11.78
C SER A 50 -19.86 -7.84 12.04
N LEU A 51 -18.80 -8.45 12.54
CA LEU A 51 -18.79 -9.84 13.00
C LEU A 51 -18.97 -9.88 14.52
N ASP A 52 -19.57 -10.95 15.04
CA ASP A 52 -19.61 -11.23 16.47
C ASP A 52 -18.26 -11.73 17.01
N GLU A 53 -18.20 -12.05 18.31
CA GLU A 53 -16.99 -12.59 18.95
C GLU A 53 -16.55 -13.94 18.38
N ALA A 54 -17.48 -14.72 17.81
CA ALA A 54 -17.20 -15.99 17.14
C ALA A 54 -16.73 -15.80 15.69
N GLY A 55 -16.80 -14.59 15.15
CA GLY A 55 -16.45 -14.26 13.77
C GLY A 55 -17.57 -14.52 12.77
N GLU A 56 -18.81 -14.68 13.24
CA GLU A 56 -20.00 -14.88 12.42
C GLU A 56 -20.69 -13.55 12.11
N PRO A 57 -21.35 -13.40 10.94
CA PRO A 57 -22.08 -12.18 10.61
C PRO A 57 -23.26 -11.98 11.55
N LEU A 58 -23.44 -10.75 12.04
CA LEU A 58 -24.59 -10.39 12.87
C LEU A 58 -25.91 -10.38 12.07
N VAL A 59 -25.83 -10.30 10.74
CA VAL A 59 -26.95 -10.12 9.83
C VAL A 59 -26.67 -10.88 8.53
N ASN A 60 -27.70 -11.54 7.99
CA ASN A 60 -27.62 -12.15 6.67
C ASN A 60 -27.81 -11.09 5.56
N LEU A 61 -26.89 -11.03 4.61
CA LEU A 61 -26.89 -10.07 3.52
C LEU A 61 -27.21 -10.79 2.21
N GLY A 62 -28.32 -10.42 1.55
CA GLY A 62 -28.61 -10.90 0.20
C GLY A 62 -27.70 -10.26 -0.87
N TYR A 63 -27.19 -9.05 -0.60
CA TYR A 63 -26.33 -8.29 -1.50
C TYR A 63 -25.02 -7.86 -0.83
N PHE A 64 -23.90 -8.10 -1.54
CA PHE A 64 -22.58 -7.63 -1.16
C PHE A 64 -22.03 -6.60 -2.16
N PRO A 65 -21.20 -5.63 -1.71
CA PRO A 65 -20.54 -4.70 -2.60
C PRO A 65 -19.65 -5.43 -3.61
N SER A 66 -19.95 -5.32 -4.90
CA SER A 66 -19.11 -5.93 -5.93
C SER A 66 -17.87 -5.10 -6.21
N TYR A 67 -16.81 -5.75 -6.69
CA TYR A 67 -15.59 -5.08 -7.14
C TYR A 67 -15.89 -3.96 -8.15
N SER A 68 -16.77 -4.22 -9.12
CA SER A 68 -17.10 -3.25 -10.18
C SER A 68 -17.76 -1.97 -9.64
N VAL A 69 -18.60 -2.08 -8.61
CA VAL A 69 -19.21 -0.92 -7.93
C VAL A 69 -18.14 -0.13 -7.17
N LEU A 70 -17.29 -0.81 -6.40
CA LEU A 70 -16.23 -0.18 -5.62
C LEU A 70 -15.18 0.50 -6.52
N LYS A 71 -14.81 -0.13 -7.64
CA LYS A 71 -13.90 0.45 -8.64
C LYS A 71 -14.49 1.72 -9.25
N ARG A 72 -15.77 1.69 -9.65
CA ARG A 72 -16.46 2.84 -10.24
C ARG A 72 -16.53 4.04 -9.29
N ALA A 73 -16.70 3.79 -8.00
CA ALA A 73 -16.66 4.85 -6.99
C ALA A 73 -15.29 5.54 -6.94
N MET A 74 -14.19 4.77 -7.03
CA MET A 74 -12.84 5.34 -7.11
C MET A 74 -12.63 6.16 -8.39
N LEU A 75 -13.10 5.67 -9.54
CA LEU A 75 -13.05 6.45 -10.77
C LEU A 75 -13.80 7.79 -10.63
N SER A 76 -14.95 7.79 -9.94
CA SER A 76 -15.75 8.99 -9.68
C SER A 76 -15.08 9.97 -8.71
N TYR A 77 -14.29 9.47 -7.75
CA TYR A 77 -13.44 10.28 -6.88
C TYR A 77 -12.32 11.01 -7.64
N GLY A 78 -12.05 10.63 -8.90
CA GLY A 78 -10.91 11.12 -9.68
C GLY A 78 -9.66 10.28 -9.50
N TYR A 79 -9.79 9.08 -8.93
CA TYR A 79 -8.71 8.09 -8.97
C TYR A 79 -8.56 7.60 -10.42
N LEU A 80 -7.59 8.17 -11.12
CA LEU A 80 -7.21 7.75 -12.47
C LEU A 80 -6.01 6.82 -12.35
N PHE A 81 -6.26 5.53 -12.57
CA PHE A 81 -5.23 4.51 -12.53
C PHE A 81 -5.23 3.76 -13.83
N ASP A 82 -4.75 4.43 -14.87
CA ASP A 82 -4.63 3.83 -16.18
C ASP A 82 -3.68 2.63 -16.09
N THR A 83 -4.23 1.45 -16.34
CA THR A 83 -3.50 0.37 -16.99
C THR A 83 -2.99 0.94 -18.32
N SER A 84 -1.67 0.97 -18.50
CA SER A 84 -1.00 1.38 -19.72
C SER A 84 -1.78 0.98 -20.99
N GLY A 85 -2.24 1.97 -21.77
CA GLY A 85 -2.62 1.72 -23.17
C GLY A 85 -3.82 2.47 -23.75
N THR A 86 -4.64 3.19 -22.98
CA THR A 86 -5.74 3.98 -23.57
C THR A 86 -5.61 5.44 -23.18
N LYS A 87 -5.16 6.27 -24.12
CA LYS A 87 -5.31 7.73 -24.00
C LYS A 87 -6.80 8.06 -24.04
N ALA A 88 -7.46 8.04 -22.90
CA ALA A 88 -8.75 8.68 -22.76
C ALA A 88 -8.50 10.17 -22.53
N SER A 89 -8.85 10.97 -23.53
CA SER A 89 -8.89 12.43 -23.41
C SER A 89 -9.92 12.81 -22.34
N ILE A 90 -9.47 13.26 -21.18
CA ILE A 90 -10.33 13.91 -20.19
C ILE A 90 -10.21 15.41 -20.42
N SER A 91 -11.27 15.98 -21.00
CA SER A 91 -11.49 17.43 -21.05
C SER A 91 -11.52 17.96 -19.62
N GLY A 92 -10.67 18.94 -19.34
CA GLY A 92 -10.55 19.55 -18.02
C GLY A 92 -11.86 20.16 -17.55
N SER A 93 -12.26 19.80 -16.33
CA SER A 93 -13.02 20.70 -15.47
C SER A 93 -12.20 20.91 -14.20
N THR A 94 -11.61 22.10 -14.12
CA THR A 94 -11.07 22.69 -12.92
C THR A 94 -12.23 22.99 -11.97
N ALA A 95 -12.43 22.17 -10.95
CA ALA A 95 -13.27 22.53 -9.82
C ALA A 95 -12.40 23.32 -8.82
N ALA A 96 -12.74 24.60 -8.72
CA ALA A 96 -12.14 25.58 -7.84
C ALA A 96 -12.17 25.16 -6.37
N GLY A 97 -11.13 25.55 -5.62
CA GLY A 97 -11.12 25.49 -4.17
C GLY A 97 -12.24 26.37 -3.59
N GLY A 98 -13.10 25.75 -2.79
CA GLY A 98 -14.04 26.41 -1.90
C GLY A 98 -13.70 26.10 -0.44
N PRO A 99 -14.09 26.97 0.51
CA PRO A 99 -13.71 26.88 1.91
C PRO A 99 -14.60 25.89 2.66
N ASP A 100 -14.26 24.61 2.58
CA ASP A 100 -14.50 23.62 3.63
C ASP A 100 -13.56 22.43 3.36
N ASP A 101 -12.43 22.36 4.08
CA ASP A 101 -11.46 21.27 4.02
C ASP A 101 -12.01 19.98 4.67
N SER A 102 -13.31 19.71 4.53
CA SER A 102 -13.90 18.44 4.93
C SER A 102 -13.40 17.36 3.98
N LEU A 103 -12.72 16.37 4.55
CA LEU A 103 -12.28 15.16 3.87
C LEU A 103 -13.41 14.58 3.01
N PRO A 104 -13.13 13.99 1.84
CA PRO A 104 -14.17 13.34 1.06
C PRO A 104 -14.73 12.16 1.87
N HIS A 105 -15.82 12.33 2.61
CA HIS A 105 -16.41 11.31 3.49
C HIS A 105 -16.63 9.97 2.76
N ASN A 106 -16.86 10.04 1.45
CA ASN A 106 -16.93 8.90 0.55
C ASN A 106 -15.66 8.02 0.51
N ILE A 107 -14.44 8.58 0.61
CA ILE A 107 -13.21 7.78 0.59
C ILE A 107 -13.02 7.01 1.90
N ILE A 108 -13.33 7.65 3.04
CA ILE A 108 -13.27 7.00 4.35
C ILE A 108 -14.26 5.83 4.39
N ALA A 109 -15.49 6.08 3.94
CA ALA A 109 -16.52 5.05 3.89
C ALA A 109 -16.14 3.92 2.92
N TRP A 110 -15.58 4.24 1.75
CA TRP A 110 -15.07 3.24 0.80
C TRP A 110 -13.99 2.34 1.44
N LEU A 111 -13.01 2.94 2.13
CA LEU A 111 -11.93 2.19 2.80
C LEU A 111 -12.49 1.25 3.89
N ARG A 112 -13.47 1.72 4.66
CA ARG A 112 -14.14 0.90 5.69
C ARG A 112 -14.91 -0.27 5.08
N VAL A 113 -15.68 -0.02 4.02
CA VAL A 113 -16.41 -1.08 3.31
C VAL A 113 -15.46 -2.12 2.74
N VAL A 114 -14.38 -1.70 2.05
CA VAL A 114 -13.37 -2.63 1.52
C VAL A 114 -12.72 -3.45 2.63
N SER A 115 -12.32 -2.81 3.74
CA SER A 115 -11.76 -3.50 4.91
C SER A 115 -12.72 -4.54 5.47
N ALA A 116 -13.99 -4.19 5.65
CA ALA A 116 -15.02 -5.08 6.18
C ALA A 116 -15.29 -6.26 5.23
N CYS A 117 -15.41 -6.01 3.92
CA CYS A 117 -15.50 -7.05 2.90
C CYS A 117 -14.32 -8.04 2.95
N CYS A 118 -13.10 -7.55 3.22
CA CYS A 118 -11.95 -8.43 3.36
C CYS A 118 -12.00 -9.30 4.64
N LYS A 119 -12.53 -8.77 5.75
CA LYS A 119 -12.61 -9.48 7.03
C LYS A 119 -13.61 -10.64 7.00
N ILE A 120 -14.73 -10.47 6.28
CA ILE A 120 -15.78 -11.50 6.20
C ILE A 120 -15.46 -12.62 5.20
N ARG A 121 -14.28 -12.61 4.56
CA ARG A 121 -13.89 -13.60 3.53
C ARG A 121 -14.12 -15.06 3.96
N LYS A 122 -13.85 -15.38 5.22
CA LYS A 122 -14.02 -16.75 5.76
C LYS A 122 -15.46 -17.24 5.67
N VAL A 123 -16.41 -16.32 5.77
CA VAL A 123 -17.85 -16.58 5.66
C VAL A 123 -18.30 -16.47 4.21
N HIS A 124 -17.88 -15.40 3.52
CA HIS A 124 -18.25 -15.14 2.14
C HIS A 124 -17.11 -14.46 1.38
N SER A 125 -16.59 -15.12 0.36
CA SER A 125 -15.52 -14.57 -0.49
C SER A 125 -16.09 -13.63 -1.54
N ILE A 126 -16.14 -12.33 -1.24
CA ILE A 126 -16.73 -11.30 -2.11
C ILE A 126 -15.88 -11.06 -3.37
N PHE A 127 -14.56 -11.06 -3.24
CA PHE A 127 -13.65 -10.74 -4.34
C PHE A 127 -12.94 -11.99 -4.84
N SER A 128 -12.75 -12.10 -6.15
CA SER A 128 -11.73 -13.00 -6.68
C SER A 128 -10.32 -12.52 -6.28
N PRO A 129 -9.29 -13.39 -6.32
CA PRO A 129 -7.92 -12.97 -6.03
C PRO A 129 -7.45 -11.80 -6.91
N SER A 130 -7.75 -11.80 -8.21
CA SER A 130 -7.37 -10.72 -9.13
C SER A 130 -8.07 -9.39 -8.80
N GLU A 131 -9.33 -9.41 -8.39
CA GLU A 131 -10.04 -8.19 -7.95
C GLU A 131 -9.44 -7.64 -6.66
N ALA A 132 -9.09 -8.51 -5.72
CA ALA A 132 -8.41 -8.12 -4.48
C ALA A 132 -7.00 -7.57 -4.74
N GLU A 133 -6.28 -8.10 -5.73
CA GLU A 133 -4.97 -7.56 -6.17
C GLU A 133 -5.12 -6.13 -6.69
N GLU A 134 -6.14 -5.87 -7.53
CA GLU A 134 -6.42 -4.52 -8.01
C GLU A 134 -6.80 -3.58 -6.87
N LEU A 135 -7.69 -3.98 -5.96
CA LEU A 135 -8.04 -3.18 -4.78
C LEU A 135 -6.83 -2.89 -3.89
N LEU A 136 -5.92 -3.84 -3.72
CA LEU A 136 -4.67 -3.67 -2.98
C LEU A 136 -3.75 -2.64 -3.65
N ALA A 137 -3.61 -2.70 -4.98
CA ALA A 137 -2.87 -1.69 -5.74
C ALA A 137 -3.52 -0.30 -5.63
N ILE A 138 -4.86 -0.23 -5.60
CA ILE A 138 -5.61 1.01 -5.37
C ILE A 138 -5.29 1.58 -3.99
N ALA A 139 -5.46 0.78 -2.94
CA ALA A 139 -5.20 1.22 -1.57
C ALA A 139 -3.77 1.74 -1.38
N ILE A 140 -2.76 1.07 -1.96
CA ILE A 140 -1.37 1.52 -1.90
C ILE A 140 -1.18 2.86 -2.63
N SER A 141 -1.87 3.05 -3.74
CA SER A 141 -1.73 4.26 -4.56
C SER A 141 -2.40 5.47 -3.91
N LEU A 142 -3.43 5.27 -3.09
CA LEU A 142 -4.03 6.34 -2.30
C LEU A 142 -3.04 6.99 -1.33
N PHE A 143 -1.99 6.29 -0.88
CA PHE A 143 -0.92 6.88 -0.06
C PHE A 143 -0.08 7.94 -0.81
N LEU A 144 -0.21 8.02 -2.14
CA LEU A 144 0.44 9.06 -2.93
C LEU A 144 -0.34 10.38 -2.92
N ASP A 145 -1.66 10.34 -2.74
CA ASP A 145 -2.50 11.54 -2.66
C ASP A 145 -2.26 12.25 -1.32
N ARG A 146 -1.64 13.43 -1.38
CA ARG A 146 -1.33 14.23 -0.18
C ARG A 146 -2.57 14.71 0.56
N ARG A 147 -3.73 14.79 -0.11
CA ARG A 147 -5.00 15.16 0.55
C ARG A 147 -5.47 14.09 1.54
N LEU A 148 -4.94 12.87 1.44
CA LEU A 148 -5.29 11.73 2.30
C LEU A 148 -4.29 11.51 3.44
N GLU A 149 -3.34 12.42 3.68
CA GLU A 149 -2.35 12.28 4.75
C GLU A 149 -3.00 12.24 6.16
N GLY A 150 -4.14 12.91 6.34
CA GLY A 150 -4.95 12.80 7.57
C GLY A 150 -5.62 11.43 7.78
N LEU A 151 -5.62 10.56 6.75
CA LEU A 151 -6.31 9.25 6.76
C LEU A 151 -5.35 8.06 6.81
N LEU A 152 -4.06 8.27 7.09
CA LEU A 152 -3.05 7.20 7.07
C LEU A 152 -3.41 6.01 7.96
N LEU A 153 -4.09 6.23 9.08
CA LEU A 153 -4.54 5.15 9.97
C LEU A 153 -5.61 4.28 9.30
N VAL A 154 -6.68 4.89 8.77
CA VAL A 154 -7.77 4.19 8.08
C VAL A 154 -7.27 3.51 6.80
N LEU A 155 -6.40 4.18 6.05
CA LEU A 155 -5.73 3.61 4.88
C LEU A 155 -4.85 2.41 5.28
N GLY A 156 -4.11 2.51 6.38
CA GLY A 156 -3.28 1.43 6.92
C GLY A 156 -4.11 0.21 7.33
N ASP A 157 -5.25 0.41 7.98
CA ASP A 157 -6.17 -0.66 8.37
C ASP A 157 -6.78 -1.36 7.15
N CYS A 158 -7.20 -0.58 6.15
CA CYS A 158 -7.69 -1.11 4.88
C CYS A 158 -6.59 -1.89 4.14
N LEU A 159 -5.38 -1.33 4.03
CA LEU A 159 -4.23 -1.98 3.42
C LEU A 159 -3.91 -3.31 4.10
N ASN A 160 -3.89 -3.33 5.43
CA ASN A 160 -3.63 -4.55 6.19
C ASN A 160 -4.74 -5.59 5.98
N SER A 161 -6.01 -5.16 5.92
CA SER A 161 -7.15 -6.06 5.63
C SER A 161 -7.03 -6.69 4.24
N LEU A 162 -6.64 -5.92 3.22
CA LEU A 162 -6.40 -6.41 1.86
C LEU A 162 -5.21 -7.38 1.80
N ILE A 163 -4.11 -7.11 2.50
CA ILE A 163 -2.95 -8.03 2.57
C ILE A 163 -3.35 -9.36 3.24
N LEU A 164 -4.19 -9.29 4.27
CA LEU A 164 -4.67 -10.47 5.00
C LEU A 164 -5.79 -11.22 4.27
N TYR A 165 -6.40 -10.61 3.25
CA TYR A 165 -7.45 -11.22 2.43
C TYR A 165 -7.02 -12.55 1.82
N PHE A 166 -5.83 -12.62 1.23
CA PHE A 166 -5.37 -13.78 0.48
C PHE A 166 -5.16 -15.01 1.37
N ASN A 167 -5.39 -16.22 0.87
CA ASN A 167 -4.86 -17.41 1.52
C ASN A 167 -3.36 -17.58 1.21
N THR A 168 -2.70 -18.57 1.82
CA THR A 168 -1.24 -18.76 1.66
C THR A 168 -0.85 -19.04 0.20
N SER A 169 -1.59 -19.91 -0.49
CA SER A 169 -1.30 -20.26 -1.89
C SER A 169 -1.55 -19.11 -2.86
N GLU A 170 -2.60 -18.32 -2.64
CA GLU A 170 -2.88 -17.14 -3.45
C GLU A 170 -1.81 -16.07 -3.25
N TRP A 171 -1.43 -15.81 -2.00
CA TRP A 171 -0.51 -14.73 -1.65
C TRP A 171 0.84 -14.82 -2.36
N GLU A 172 1.37 -16.02 -2.57
CA GLU A 172 2.66 -16.21 -3.24
C GLU A 172 2.68 -15.64 -4.66
N THR A 173 1.58 -15.79 -5.39
CA THR A 173 1.45 -15.27 -6.76
C THR A 173 0.94 -13.83 -6.74
N SER A 174 -0.12 -13.55 -5.96
CA SER A 174 -0.74 -12.23 -5.87
C SER A 174 0.22 -11.14 -5.40
N CYS A 175 1.14 -11.47 -4.47
CA CYS A 175 2.16 -10.52 -4.02
C CYS A 175 3.06 -10.04 -5.17
N VAL A 176 3.40 -10.92 -6.12
CA VAL A 176 4.21 -10.57 -7.28
C VAL A 176 3.41 -9.71 -8.24
N MET A 177 2.18 -10.13 -8.55
CA MET A 177 1.28 -9.41 -9.45
C MET A 177 1.00 -7.98 -8.98
N VAL A 178 0.69 -7.82 -7.69
CA VAL A 178 0.47 -6.51 -7.06
C VAL A 178 1.72 -5.65 -7.13
N ALA A 179 2.89 -6.20 -6.81
CA ALA A 179 4.14 -5.45 -6.85
C ALA A 179 4.51 -4.99 -8.27
N GLU A 180 4.30 -5.84 -9.28
CA GLU A 180 4.50 -5.49 -10.69
C GLU A 180 3.53 -4.41 -11.14
N SER A 181 2.25 -4.58 -10.78
CA SER A 181 1.19 -3.62 -11.04
C SER A 181 1.55 -2.23 -10.47
N ILE A 182 1.97 -2.16 -9.21
CA ILE A 182 2.39 -0.89 -8.58
C ILE A 182 3.62 -0.31 -9.28
N ALA A 183 4.66 -1.11 -9.49
CA ALA A 183 5.92 -0.61 -10.04
C ALA A 183 5.79 -0.08 -11.48
N GLN A 184 4.87 -0.63 -12.29
CA GLN A 184 4.57 -0.13 -13.63
C GLN A 184 3.91 1.25 -13.65
N ARG A 185 3.33 1.69 -12.52
CA ARG A 185 2.51 2.90 -12.43
C ARG A 185 3.16 4.03 -11.64
N VAL A 186 4.25 3.74 -10.91
CA VAL A 186 4.94 4.73 -10.08
C VAL A 186 6.23 5.17 -10.75
N THR A 187 6.42 6.48 -10.87
CA THR A 187 7.66 7.08 -11.34
C THR A 187 8.81 6.82 -10.36
N LEU A 188 10.03 6.65 -10.89
CA LEU A 188 11.23 6.47 -10.07
C LEU A 188 11.69 7.79 -9.46
N ASP A 189 10.90 8.30 -8.51
CA ASP A 189 11.15 9.50 -7.74
C ASP A 189 10.80 9.27 -6.25
N LEU A 190 10.53 10.32 -5.48
CA LEU A 190 10.18 10.15 -4.06
C LEU A 190 8.85 9.42 -3.84
N ASN A 191 7.96 9.36 -4.83
CA ASN A 191 6.70 8.60 -4.74
C ASN A 191 6.95 7.10 -4.67
N CYS A 192 7.96 6.57 -5.37
CA CYS A 192 8.30 5.15 -5.25
C CYS A 192 8.76 4.78 -3.83
N LEU A 193 9.39 5.71 -3.12
CA LEU A 193 9.75 5.53 -1.72
C LEU A 193 8.52 5.58 -0.82
N ARG A 194 7.61 6.54 -1.04
CA ARG A 194 6.34 6.63 -0.29
C ARG A 194 5.50 5.35 -0.40
N VAL A 195 5.43 4.76 -1.60
CA VAL A 195 4.75 3.50 -1.87
C VAL A 195 5.36 2.32 -1.11
N VAL A 196 6.69 2.28 -0.99
CA VAL A 196 7.36 1.22 -0.22
C VAL A 196 7.19 1.46 1.28
N ASP A 197 7.36 2.69 1.73
CA ASP A 197 7.30 3.07 3.14
C ASP A 197 5.88 2.94 3.72
N CYS A 198 4.82 3.14 2.92
CA CYS A 198 3.44 3.03 3.39
C CYS A 198 3.02 1.59 3.73
N ILE A 199 3.71 0.59 3.21
CA ILE A 199 3.49 -0.82 3.54
C ILE A 199 4.13 -1.05 4.91
N THR A 200 3.57 -0.56 6.00
CA THR A 200 4.23 -0.54 7.33
C THR A 200 4.04 -1.82 8.16
N GLY A 201 3.18 -2.75 7.71
CA GLY A 201 2.80 -3.94 8.48
C GLY A 201 3.99 -4.77 8.99
N THR A 202 3.88 -5.22 10.24
CA THR A 202 4.88 -6.07 10.91
C THR A 202 4.74 -7.55 10.54
N ASN A 203 3.59 -7.92 9.99
CA ASN A 203 3.31 -9.28 9.56
C ASN A 203 4.19 -9.71 8.38
N LYS A 204 4.39 -11.03 8.24
CA LYS A 204 5.27 -11.63 7.22
C LYS A 204 4.87 -11.20 5.80
N ARG A 205 3.57 -11.10 5.50
CA ARG A 205 3.06 -10.75 4.18
C ARG A 205 3.40 -9.31 3.78
N SER A 206 3.19 -8.36 4.68
CA SER A 206 3.53 -6.94 4.47
C SER A 206 5.02 -6.76 4.23
N LYS A 207 5.86 -7.47 4.99
CA LYS A 207 7.32 -7.50 4.81
C LYS A 207 7.74 -8.04 3.44
N ILE A 208 7.10 -9.12 2.98
CA ILE A 208 7.34 -9.69 1.65
C ILE A 208 6.87 -8.73 0.56
N LEU A 209 5.67 -8.15 0.67
CA LEU A 209 5.16 -7.19 -0.30
C LEU A 209 6.07 -5.97 -0.41
N ARG A 210 6.52 -5.40 0.70
CA ARG A 210 7.46 -4.28 0.72
C ARG A 210 8.76 -4.60 -0.04
N SER A 211 9.34 -5.77 0.25
CA SER A 211 10.54 -6.27 -0.44
C SER A 211 10.28 -6.47 -1.94
N GLN A 212 9.13 -7.03 -2.31
CA GLN A 212 8.77 -7.33 -3.68
C GLN A 212 8.48 -6.07 -4.51
N VAL A 213 7.80 -5.07 -3.94
CA VAL A 213 7.59 -3.77 -4.60
C VAL A 213 8.93 -3.09 -4.86
N ALA A 214 9.85 -3.10 -3.89
CA ALA A 214 11.19 -2.57 -4.08
C ALA A 214 11.97 -3.32 -5.19
N LEU A 215 11.85 -4.65 -5.26
CA LEU A 215 12.44 -5.46 -6.34
C LEU A 215 11.92 -5.04 -7.72
N GLN A 216 10.61 -4.84 -7.85
CA GLN A 216 9.99 -4.53 -9.13
C GLN A 216 10.32 -3.11 -9.60
N LEU A 217 10.37 -2.14 -8.68
CA LEU A 217 10.84 -0.77 -8.96
C LEU A 217 12.31 -0.78 -9.43
N LEU A 218 13.18 -1.52 -8.75
CA LEU A 218 14.58 -1.67 -9.16
C LEU A 218 14.70 -2.37 -10.53
N LYS A 219 13.92 -3.43 -10.76
CA LYS A 219 13.87 -4.15 -12.04
C LYS A 219 13.58 -3.19 -13.20
N ILE A 220 12.54 -2.37 -13.06
CA ILE A 220 12.12 -1.39 -14.06
C ILE A 220 13.20 -0.31 -14.24
N SER A 221 13.76 0.22 -13.14
CA SER A 221 14.77 1.27 -13.20
C SER A 221 16.03 0.89 -13.98
N PHE A 222 16.42 -0.39 -13.93
CA PHE A 222 17.58 -0.93 -14.64
C PHE A 222 17.22 -1.58 -15.99
N GLY A 223 15.97 -1.47 -16.45
CA GLY A 223 15.52 -2.04 -17.73
C GLY A 223 15.66 -3.57 -17.81
N LEU A 224 15.53 -4.26 -16.68
CA LEU A 224 15.69 -5.72 -16.62
C LEU A 224 14.40 -6.42 -17.02
N LYS A 225 14.52 -7.45 -17.88
CA LYS A 225 13.38 -8.30 -18.25
C LYS A 225 12.93 -9.21 -17.11
N VAL A 226 13.88 -9.73 -16.33
CA VAL A 226 13.63 -10.66 -15.22
C VAL A 226 14.23 -10.08 -13.94
N ALA A 227 13.48 -10.16 -12.85
CA ALA A 227 13.95 -9.76 -11.53
C ALA A 227 15.08 -10.70 -11.08
N ASN A 228 16.29 -10.17 -10.92
CA ASN A 228 17.42 -10.91 -10.38
C ASN A 228 18.16 -10.02 -9.38
N VAL A 229 18.06 -10.39 -8.09
CA VAL A 229 18.58 -9.60 -6.98
C VAL A 229 20.10 -9.45 -7.02
N GLU A 230 20.84 -10.48 -7.40
CA GLU A 230 22.30 -10.42 -7.53
C GLU A 230 22.72 -9.46 -8.63
N LYS A 231 22.04 -9.52 -9.77
CA LYS A 231 22.31 -8.63 -10.90
C LYS A 231 22.00 -7.18 -10.53
N ILE A 232 20.86 -6.94 -9.89
CA ILE A 232 20.47 -5.60 -9.41
C ILE A 232 21.50 -5.09 -8.39
N LEU A 233 21.89 -5.91 -7.41
CA LEU A 233 22.91 -5.53 -6.43
C LEU A 233 24.21 -5.14 -7.15
N LYS A 234 24.70 -5.95 -8.09
CA LYS A 234 25.90 -5.63 -8.89
C LYS A 234 25.76 -4.27 -9.58
N LEU A 235 24.64 -4.01 -10.26
CA LEU A 235 24.37 -2.75 -10.95
C LEU A 235 24.32 -1.53 -10.02
N VAL A 236 23.71 -1.67 -8.84
CA VAL A 236 23.69 -0.59 -7.83
C VAL A 236 25.11 -0.36 -7.31
N THR A 237 25.82 -1.43 -6.94
CA THR A 237 27.18 -1.33 -6.38
C THR A 237 28.24 -0.86 -7.37
N SER A 238 27.98 -0.91 -8.68
CA SER A 238 28.86 -0.36 -9.71
C SER A 238 28.74 1.15 -9.90
N ILE A 239 27.74 1.81 -9.30
CA ILE A 239 27.59 3.26 -9.39
C ILE A 239 28.76 3.93 -8.63
N ASN A 240 29.59 4.64 -9.36
CA ASN A 240 30.77 5.32 -8.84
C ASN A 240 30.43 6.73 -8.37
N VAL A 241 30.42 6.93 -7.05
CA VAL A 241 30.06 8.22 -6.42
C VAL A 241 31.09 9.34 -6.67
N LYS A 242 32.30 9.00 -7.11
CA LYS A 242 33.35 9.98 -7.43
C LYS A 242 33.20 10.58 -8.83
N GLU A 243 32.47 9.93 -9.72
CA GLU A 243 32.24 10.44 -11.08
C GLU A 243 31.43 11.72 -11.01
N LYS A 244 31.84 12.73 -11.81
CA LYS A 244 31.21 14.04 -11.83
C LYS A 244 29.72 13.96 -12.18
N GLU A 245 29.38 13.08 -13.13
CA GLU A 245 28.03 12.87 -13.66
C GLU A 245 27.17 11.90 -12.81
N CYS A 246 27.64 11.51 -11.62
CA CYS A 246 26.86 10.64 -10.74
C CYS A 246 25.53 11.31 -10.32
N ASP A 247 24.42 10.68 -10.66
CA ASP A 247 23.08 11.11 -10.24
C ASP A 247 22.80 10.65 -8.80
N PHE A 248 23.06 11.54 -7.85
CA PHE A 248 22.83 11.26 -6.42
C PHE A 248 21.36 11.16 -6.04
N PHE A 249 20.45 11.73 -6.83
CA PHE A 249 19.02 11.60 -6.57
C PHE A 249 18.59 10.15 -6.85
N ARG A 250 18.97 9.62 -8.02
CA ARG A 250 18.75 8.20 -8.34
C ARG A 250 19.47 7.28 -7.38
N LEU A 251 20.73 7.58 -7.03
CA LEU A 251 21.46 6.80 -6.04
C LEU A 251 20.70 6.76 -4.72
N TYR A 252 20.22 7.91 -4.21
CA TYR A 252 19.43 7.94 -2.98
C TYR A 252 18.20 7.02 -3.07
N VAL A 253 17.45 7.07 -4.17
CA VAL A 253 16.31 6.17 -4.40
C VAL A 253 16.74 4.70 -4.36
N TYR A 254 17.82 4.35 -5.07
CA TYR A 254 18.35 2.98 -5.08
C TYR A 254 18.83 2.52 -3.70
N LEU A 255 19.44 3.40 -2.91
CA LEU A 255 19.83 3.08 -1.54
C LEU A 255 18.64 2.64 -0.69
N VAL A 256 17.53 3.37 -0.78
CA VAL A 256 16.31 3.05 -0.02
C VAL A 256 15.62 1.79 -0.53
N LEU A 257 15.49 1.65 -1.85
CA LEU A 257 14.84 0.47 -2.44
C LEU A 257 15.65 -0.80 -2.18
N MET A 258 16.97 -0.76 -2.35
CA MET A 258 17.82 -1.93 -2.14
C MET A 258 17.84 -2.37 -0.67
N ASP A 259 17.84 -1.42 0.27
CA ASP A 259 17.75 -1.77 1.69
C ASP A 259 16.41 -2.41 2.05
N ASN A 260 15.31 -1.87 1.50
CA ASN A 260 13.99 -2.48 1.66
C ASN A 260 13.90 -3.87 1.03
N LEU A 261 14.50 -4.07 -0.15
CA LEU A 261 14.56 -5.38 -0.81
C LEU A 261 15.27 -6.40 0.08
N LEU A 262 16.47 -6.07 0.58
CA LEU A 262 17.31 -7.02 1.32
C LEU A 262 16.84 -7.26 2.76
N PHE A 263 16.26 -6.27 3.43
CA PHE A 263 16.03 -6.33 4.88
C PHE A 263 14.58 -6.15 5.33
N SER A 264 13.62 -5.97 4.42
CA SER A 264 12.20 -5.96 4.83
C SER A 264 11.71 -7.35 5.22
N SER A 265 12.17 -8.39 4.52
CA SER A 265 11.83 -9.79 4.77
C SER A 265 13.07 -10.61 5.12
N ASP A 266 12.87 -11.80 5.69
CA ASP A 266 13.97 -12.69 6.06
C ASP A 266 14.59 -13.44 4.86
N ALA A 267 14.09 -13.22 3.64
CA ALA A 267 14.48 -13.97 2.43
C ALA A 267 15.98 -13.88 2.08
N PHE A 268 16.66 -12.82 2.52
CA PHE A 268 18.08 -12.59 2.24
C PHE A 268 18.96 -12.61 3.50
N ARG A 269 18.40 -12.95 4.67
CA ARG A 269 19.12 -12.93 5.95
C ARG A 269 20.37 -13.81 5.93
N ASP A 270 20.25 -15.00 5.34
CA ASP A 270 21.32 -16.00 5.30
C ASP A 270 22.25 -15.84 4.08
N LYS A 271 21.95 -14.91 3.17
CA LYS A 271 22.78 -14.64 1.98
C LYS A 271 23.90 -13.66 2.32
N THR A 272 24.81 -14.09 3.19
CA THR A 272 25.90 -13.26 3.75
C THR A 272 26.68 -12.49 2.70
N GLY A 273 27.05 -13.13 1.58
CA GLY A 273 27.78 -12.47 0.49
C GLY A 273 27.05 -11.25 -0.10
N MET A 274 25.72 -11.30 -0.25
CA MET A 274 24.93 -10.16 -0.74
C MET A 274 24.84 -9.06 0.32
N VAL A 275 24.60 -9.45 1.57
CA VAL A 275 24.50 -8.53 2.70
C VAL A 275 25.83 -7.78 2.90
N ASP A 276 26.95 -8.47 2.81
CA ASP A 276 28.28 -7.89 2.99
C ASP A 276 28.66 -6.98 1.82
N ALA A 277 28.37 -7.39 0.57
CA ALA A 277 28.54 -6.54 -0.60
C ALA A 277 27.75 -5.23 -0.47
N TRP A 278 26.49 -5.32 -0.02
CA TRP A 278 25.64 -4.16 0.21
C TRP A 278 26.19 -3.24 1.32
N ARG A 279 26.58 -3.80 2.47
CA ARG A 279 27.18 -3.02 3.58
C ARG A 279 28.46 -2.32 3.17
N ASN A 280 29.31 -2.99 2.39
CA ASN A 280 30.54 -2.39 1.87
C ASN A 280 30.23 -1.23 0.92
N TYR A 281 29.21 -1.37 0.08
CA TYR A 281 28.78 -0.28 -0.79
C TYR A 281 28.19 0.92 -0.02
N LEU A 282 27.36 0.68 1.01
CA LEU A 282 26.87 1.73 1.90
C LEU A 282 28.03 2.47 2.59
N ARG A 283 29.03 1.72 3.08
CA ARG A 283 30.25 2.30 3.67
C ARG A 283 30.96 3.20 2.65
N ASN A 284 31.17 2.72 1.42
CA ASN A 284 31.79 3.50 0.35
C ASN A 284 31.00 4.78 0.03
N CYS A 285 29.67 4.71 -0.08
CA CYS A 285 28.85 5.90 -0.28
C CYS A 285 29.01 6.90 0.87
N SER A 286 29.02 6.42 2.12
CA SER A 286 29.14 7.29 3.30
C SER A 286 30.51 7.98 3.43
N THR A 287 31.59 7.35 2.95
CA THR A 287 32.97 7.85 3.11
C THR A 287 33.51 8.56 1.88
N GLN A 288 33.10 8.14 0.68
CA GLN A 288 33.64 8.67 -0.58
C GLN A 288 32.86 9.89 -1.09
N ILE A 289 31.61 10.10 -0.64
CA ILE A 289 30.90 11.35 -0.85
C ILE A 289 31.42 12.34 0.20
N GLY A 290 32.18 13.34 -0.25
CA GLY A 290 32.81 14.33 0.64
C GLY A 290 31.78 15.17 1.41
N CYS A 291 32.16 15.67 2.59
CA CYS A 291 31.31 16.62 3.33
C CYS A 291 31.13 17.97 2.65
N THR A 292 32.03 18.29 1.73
CA THR A 292 32.03 19.47 0.88
C THR A 292 31.45 19.18 -0.51
N ASP A 293 30.92 17.97 -0.75
CA ASP A 293 30.26 17.64 -2.00
C ASP A 293 28.84 18.22 -2.03
N TRP A 294 28.72 19.38 -2.67
CA TRP A 294 27.47 20.13 -2.78
C TRP A 294 26.66 19.78 -4.03
N ARG A 295 27.03 18.73 -4.77
CA ARG A 295 26.23 18.24 -5.89
C ARG A 295 24.81 17.91 -5.41
N PHE A 296 23.83 18.15 -6.28
CA PHE A 296 22.42 17.96 -5.93
C PHE A 296 22.19 16.58 -5.31
N TYR A 297 21.55 16.53 -4.14
CA TYR A 297 21.29 15.31 -3.37
C TYR A 297 22.49 14.56 -2.75
N ALA A 298 23.74 14.92 -3.05
CA ALA A 298 24.93 14.22 -2.52
C ALA A 298 24.96 14.15 -0.97
N PRO A 299 24.69 15.25 -0.22
CA PRO A 299 24.63 15.18 1.24
C PRO A 299 23.53 14.23 1.75
N LYS A 300 22.36 14.19 1.07
CA LYS A 300 21.25 13.30 1.44
C LYS A 300 21.60 11.84 1.18
N ALA A 301 22.20 11.52 0.04
CA ALA A 301 22.65 10.16 -0.30
C ALA A 301 23.69 9.65 0.71
N ARG A 302 24.69 10.48 1.04
CA ARG A 302 25.70 10.17 2.06
C ARG A 302 25.09 9.90 3.44
N ASN A 303 24.24 10.80 3.91
CA ASN A 303 23.60 10.69 5.23
C ASN A 303 22.69 9.46 5.28
N LYS A 304 21.95 9.18 4.20
CA LYS A 304 21.10 7.99 4.10
C LYS A 304 21.95 6.71 4.11
N ALA A 305 23.06 6.67 3.37
CA ALA A 305 23.96 5.53 3.38
C ALA A 305 24.52 5.24 4.77
N SER A 306 24.93 6.28 5.49
CA SER A 306 25.39 6.18 6.89
C SER A 306 24.30 5.65 7.83
N TYR A 307 23.08 6.19 7.72
CA TYR A 307 21.92 5.75 8.51
C TYR A 307 21.58 4.27 8.25
N LEU A 308 21.51 3.85 6.99
CA LEU A 308 21.21 2.46 6.62
C LEU A 308 22.31 1.50 7.10
N LEU A 309 23.58 1.93 7.02
CA LEU A 309 24.70 1.15 7.53
C LEU A 309 24.56 0.88 9.03
N GLN A 310 24.21 1.90 9.83
CA GLN A 310 23.95 1.74 11.28
C GLN A 310 22.76 0.81 11.55
N GLY A 311 21.64 0.98 10.83
CA GLY A 311 20.47 0.13 10.97
C GLY A 311 20.75 -1.34 10.65
N SER A 312 21.59 -1.62 9.65
CA SER A 312 21.99 -2.99 9.28
C SER A 312 22.81 -3.68 10.38
N ILE A 313 23.59 -2.92 11.16
CA ILE A 313 24.41 -3.44 12.26
C ILE A 313 23.51 -3.87 13.43
N LEU A 314 22.53 -3.04 13.79
CA LEU A 314 21.56 -3.33 14.86
C LEU A 314 20.65 -4.53 14.54
N LYS A 315 20.26 -4.71 13.27
CA LYS A 315 19.44 -5.87 12.84
C LYS A 315 20.18 -7.22 12.98
N LYS A 316 21.52 -7.21 13.07
CA LYS A 316 22.32 -8.42 13.32
C LYS A 316 22.34 -8.78 14.82
N SER A 317 22.34 -7.79 15.73
CA SER A 317 22.44 -8.04 17.18
C SER A 317 21.14 -8.52 17.82
N SER A 318 19.98 -8.23 17.24
CA SER A 318 18.68 -8.71 17.76
C SER A 318 18.42 -10.20 17.55
N GLY A 319 19.33 -10.94 16.89
CA GLY A 319 19.25 -12.39 16.69
C GLY A 319 20.10 -13.23 17.66
N ASP A 320 21.02 -12.61 18.40
CA ASP A 320 21.94 -13.30 19.32
C ASP A 320 21.51 -13.26 20.80
N GLY A 321 20.31 -12.74 21.08
CA GLY A 321 19.72 -12.71 22.42
C GLY A 321 19.20 -14.09 22.84
N LYS A 322 20.09 -14.99 23.24
CA LYS A 322 19.73 -16.13 24.09
C LYS A 322 19.09 -15.59 25.37
N SER A 323 17.98 -16.22 25.73
CA SER A 323 17.34 -16.15 27.04
C SER A 323 18.37 -16.20 28.18
N CYS A 324 18.55 -15.07 28.86
CA CYS A 324 19.02 -15.09 30.25
C CYS A 324 17.79 -15.02 31.13
N VAL A 325 17.40 -16.19 31.64
CA VAL A 325 16.53 -16.33 32.82
C VAL A 325 17.24 -15.69 34.01
N ARG A 326 16.56 -14.75 34.66
CA ARG A 326 16.56 -14.59 36.13
C ARG A 326 15.18 -14.16 36.56
#